data_AF-A0AA90TFH1-F1
#
_entry.id   AF-A0AA90TFH1-F1
#
_cell.length_a   1.000
_cell.length_b   1.000
_cell.length_c   1.000
_cell.angle_alpha   90.00
_cell.angle_beta   90.00
_cell.angle_gamma   90.00
#
_symmetry.space_group_name_H-M   'P 1'
#
loop_
_entity.id
_entity.type
_entity.pdbx_description
1 polymer ?
#
loop_
_entity_poly.entity_id
_entity_poly.type
_entity_poly.pdbx_seq_one_letter_code
_entity_poly.pdbx_strand_id
1 'polypeptide(L)'
;MKKNLIIFFIFYALIGRENPFEPVVNPKDSSENSIQDSKGYFEAFDFKLPTTARILKSVSVTYQNIDGSIDTKTFNIDKSIDWHYPLSLSQKNALVSEETNYYAIKPFEFFVKDNKLYIHSAENIQRSFVLPTPYRIIIDIDRKTQNINQSIDISKKYYSKISIGTHQNFYRIVITLDGQYRYKIDKEDEYYIISVK
;
A
#
# COMPACT_ATOMS: atom_id res chain seq x y z
N MET A 1 -60.42 7.03 4.73
CA MET A 1 -59.20 7.68 4.17
C MET A 1 -57.95 7.64 5.08
N LYS A 2 -57.92 6.90 6.21
CA LYS A 2 -56.73 6.85 7.10
C LYS A 2 -55.80 5.65 6.92
N LYS A 3 -56.21 4.61 6.19
CA LYS A 3 -55.43 3.36 6.04
C LYS A 3 -54.34 3.44 4.95
N ASN A 4 -54.49 4.34 3.98
CA ASN A 4 -53.54 4.52 2.89
C ASN A 4 -52.33 5.40 3.26
N LEU A 5 -52.41 6.13 4.39
CA LEU A 5 -51.31 6.98 4.85
C LEU A 5 -50.19 6.17 5.53
N ILE A 6 -50.53 5.01 6.11
CA ILE A 6 -49.58 4.15 6.84
C ILE A 6 -48.63 3.43 5.87
N ILE A 7 -49.11 3.07 4.68
CA ILE A 7 -48.31 2.40 3.64
C ILE A 7 -47.22 3.35 3.12
N PHE A 8 -47.50 4.65 3.01
CA PHE A 8 -46.52 5.63 2.55
C PHE A 8 -45.37 5.83 3.56
N PHE A 9 -45.64 5.70 4.86
CA PHE A 9 -44.62 5.82 5.92
C PHE A 9 -43.66 4.62 5.96
N ILE A 10 -44.13 3.43 5.57
CA ILE A 10 -43.31 2.21 5.50
C ILE A 10 -42.28 2.29 4.35
N PHE A 11 -42.60 2.98 3.25
CA PHE A 11 -41.64 3.16 2.14
C PHE A 11 -40.48 4.11 2.49
N TYR A 12 -40.69 5.10 3.36
CA TYR A 12 -39.60 5.96 3.83
C TYR A 12 -38.64 5.24 4.78
N ALA A 13 -39.11 4.23 5.52
CA ALA A 13 -38.25 3.40 6.37
C ALA A 13 -37.32 2.47 5.55
N LEU A 14 -37.55 2.32 4.24
CA LEU A 14 -36.69 1.53 3.35
C LEU A 14 -35.52 2.33 2.76
N ILE A 15 -35.44 3.64 2.98
CA ILE A 15 -34.36 4.50 2.47
C ILE A 15 -33.09 4.40 3.36
N GLY A 16 -33.16 3.72 4.51
CA GLY A 16 -32.07 3.62 5.48
C GLY A 16 -31.18 2.38 5.35
N ARG A 17 -30.70 2.02 4.15
CA ARG A 17 -29.65 1.00 4.00
C ARG A 17 -28.43 1.55 3.28
N GLU A 18 -27.73 2.45 3.95
CA GLU A 18 -26.30 2.62 3.68
C GLU A 18 -25.61 1.31 4.06
N ASN A 19 -24.83 0.75 3.12
CA ASN A 19 -24.12 -0.51 3.31
C ASN A 19 -22.99 -0.28 4.34
N PRO A 20 -23.06 -0.84 5.57
CA PRO A 20 -22.07 -0.59 6.61
C PRO A 20 -20.71 -1.26 6.31
N PHE A 21 -20.59 -1.97 5.18
CA PHE A 21 -19.37 -2.59 4.69
C PHE A 21 -18.76 -1.86 3.50
N GLU A 22 -19.37 -0.76 3.05
CA GLU A 22 -18.68 0.14 2.13
C GLU A 22 -17.62 0.93 2.90
N PRO A 23 -16.36 0.96 2.43
CA PRO A 23 -15.33 1.75 3.07
C PRO A 23 -15.76 3.22 3.06
N VAL A 24 -15.92 3.81 4.24
CA VAL A 24 -16.28 5.23 4.46
C VAL A 24 -15.27 6.19 3.79
N VAL A 25 -14.11 5.66 3.40
CA VAL A 25 -13.07 6.38 2.68
C VAL A 25 -12.80 5.64 1.37
N ASN A 26 -13.44 6.07 0.29
CA ASN A 26 -12.87 5.86 -1.04
C ASN A 26 -11.63 6.78 -1.11
N PRO A 27 -10.41 6.24 -1.30
CA PRO A 27 -9.23 7.09 -1.48
C PRO A 27 -9.49 7.96 -2.72
N LYS A 28 -9.65 9.28 -2.51
CA LYS A 28 -10.06 10.29 -3.50
C LYS A 28 -9.64 9.92 -4.91
N ASP A 29 -10.54 9.63 -5.84
CA ASP A 29 -10.16 9.66 -7.26
C ASP A 29 -9.58 11.04 -7.55
N SER A 30 -8.26 11.11 -7.68
CA SER A 30 -7.58 12.28 -8.20
C SER A 30 -7.94 12.31 -9.67
N SER A 31 -9.11 12.87 -9.97
CA SER A 31 -9.40 13.48 -11.25
C SER A 31 -8.51 14.71 -11.41
N GLU A 32 -7.21 14.50 -11.39
CA GLU A 32 -6.22 15.43 -11.88
C GLU A 32 -5.92 15.00 -13.30
N ASN A 33 -6.14 15.93 -14.21
CA ASN A 33 -5.93 15.79 -15.64
C ASN A 33 -4.61 15.05 -15.92
N SER A 34 -4.70 14.06 -16.81
CA SER A 34 -3.61 13.29 -17.38
C SER A 34 -2.65 14.19 -18.17
N ILE A 35 -1.85 14.99 -17.48
CA ILE A 35 -0.75 15.74 -18.06
C ILE A 35 0.49 15.39 -17.24
N GLN A 36 1.27 14.44 -17.77
CA GLN A 36 2.69 14.20 -17.51
C GLN A 36 3.22 14.63 -16.14
N ASP A 37 3.21 13.72 -15.17
CA ASP A 37 4.12 13.80 -14.02
C ASP A 37 4.94 12.50 -13.96
N SER A 38 5.65 12.19 -15.05
CA SER A 38 6.71 11.17 -14.99
C SER A 38 8.00 11.81 -14.45
N LYS A 39 7.92 12.45 -13.29
CA LYS A 39 9.15 12.73 -12.54
C LYS A 39 9.68 11.37 -12.11
N GLY A 40 10.81 10.97 -12.68
CA GLY A 40 11.51 9.74 -12.28
C GLY A 40 11.78 9.73 -10.78
N TYR A 41 12.03 8.54 -10.23
CA TYR A 41 12.39 8.43 -8.82
C TYR A 41 13.65 9.24 -8.51
N PHE A 42 13.71 9.80 -7.31
CA PHE A 42 14.89 10.50 -6.83
C PHE A 42 16.06 9.52 -6.64
N GLU A 43 17.15 9.68 -7.40
CA GLU A 43 18.32 8.81 -7.30
C GLU A 43 19.30 9.32 -6.24
N ALA A 44 20.05 10.36 -6.59
CA ALA A 44 20.97 11.06 -5.71
C ALA A 44 21.25 12.47 -6.22
N PHE A 45 21.62 13.37 -5.32
CA PHE A 45 22.31 14.61 -5.69
C PHE A 45 23.38 14.95 -4.67
N ASP A 46 24.45 15.56 -5.18
CA ASP A 46 25.55 16.05 -4.38
C ASP A 46 25.52 17.58 -4.33
N PHE A 47 25.87 18.14 -3.18
CA PHE A 47 25.96 19.59 -3.00
C PHE A 47 27.14 19.96 -2.10
N LYS A 48 27.71 21.14 -2.35
CA LYS A 48 28.82 21.68 -1.55
C LYS A 48 28.33 22.79 -0.64
N LEU A 49 28.90 22.83 0.56
CA LEU A 49 28.66 23.91 1.51
C LEU A 49 29.66 25.05 1.27
N PRO A 50 29.31 26.30 1.63
CA PRO A 50 30.24 27.43 1.51
C PRO A 50 31.47 27.23 2.40
N THR A 51 32.56 27.90 2.05
CA THR A 51 33.85 27.77 2.75
C THR A 51 33.82 28.22 4.22
N THR A 52 32.78 28.96 4.60
CA THR A 52 32.50 29.41 5.98
C THR A 52 31.73 28.39 6.82
N ALA A 53 31.21 27.30 6.23
CA ALA A 53 30.44 26.31 6.96
C ALA A 53 31.33 25.52 7.94
N ARG A 54 30.86 25.36 9.18
CA ARG A 54 31.61 24.69 10.27
C ARG A 54 30.77 23.70 11.07
N ILE A 55 29.49 24.00 11.27
CA ILE A 55 28.58 23.17 12.06
C ILE A 55 27.32 22.95 11.23
N LEU A 56 26.99 21.69 10.95
CA LEU A 56 25.72 21.29 10.35
C LEU A 56 24.67 21.23 11.46
N LYS A 57 23.74 22.19 11.46
CA LYS A 57 22.73 22.33 12.49
C LYS A 57 21.58 21.35 12.34
N SER A 58 20.92 21.35 11.19
CA SER A 58 19.77 20.49 10.90
C SER A 58 19.64 20.21 9.40
N VAL A 59 18.83 19.21 9.07
CA VAL A 59 18.36 18.92 7.71
C VAL A 59 16.85 18.94 7.73
N SER A 60 16.22 19.69 6.83
CA SER A 60 14.77 19.72 6.65
C SER A 60 14.42 19.18 5.27
N VAL A 61 13.55 18.17 5.25
CA VAL A 61 13.04 17.56 4.03
C VAL A 61 11.57 17.93 3.89
N THR A 62 11.25 18.66 2.84
CA THR A 62 9.87 19.00 2.46
C THR A 62 9.37 18.01 1.43
N TYR A 63 8.21 17.42 1.65
CA TYR A 63 7.62 16.40 0.79
C TYR A 63 6.11 16.63 0.62
N GLN A 64 5.56 16.08 -0.47
CA GLN A 64 4.14 16.09 -0.75
C GLN A 64 3.52 14.75 -0.33
N ASN A 65 2.46 14.80 0.45
CA ASN A 65 1.69 13.64 0.88
C ASN A 65 0.80 13.11 -0.26
N ILE A 66 0.26 11.90 -0.07
CA ILE A 66 -0.69 11.25 -0.99
C ILE A 66 -1.98 12.08 -1.17
N ASP A 67 -2.35 12.86 -0.16
CA ASP A 67 -3.51 13.76 -0.21
C ASP A 67 -3.21 15.13 -0.87
N GLY A 68 -1.97 15.35 -1.30
CA GLY A 68 -1.49 16.58 -1.93
C GLY A 68 -1.02 17.66 -0.96
N SER A 69 -1.16 17.45 0.36
CA SER A 69 -0.62 18.40 1.35
C SER A 69 0.90 18.40 1.36
N ILE A 70 1.51 19.54 1.73
CA ILE A 70 2.97 19.69 1.81
C ILE A 70 3.38 19.69 3.29
N ASP A 71 4.19 18.71 3.66
CA ASP A 71 4.75 18.56 5.00
C ASP A 71 6.26 18.74 5.02
N THR A 72 6.81 19.07 6.18
CA THR A 72 8.26 19.21 6.39
C THR A 72 8.71 18.44 7.60
N LYS A 73 9.73 17.59 7.43
CA LYS A 73 10.38 16.85 8.52
C LYS A 73 11.79 17.36 8.75
N THR A 74 12.07 17.78 9.99
CA THR A 74 13.37 18.35 10.38
C THR A 74 14.12 17.38 11.30
N PHE A 75 15.39 17.13 10.97
CA PHE A 75 16.31 16.30 11.73
C PHE A 75 17.42 17.18 12.31
N ASN A 76 17.57 17.14 13.64
CA ASN A 76 18.63 17.85 14.33
C ASN A 76 19.92 17.04 14.28
N ILE A 77 21.03 17.68 13.90
CA ILE A 77 22.34 17.03 13.77
C ILE A 77 23.32 17.64 14.78
N ASP A 78 23.49 18.97 14.73
CA ASP A 78 24.44 19.76 15.53
C ASP A 78 25.84 19.14 15.62
N LYS A 79 26.47 18.90 14.45
CA LYS A 79 27.82 18.34 14.37
C LYS A 79 28.74 19.19 13.52
N SER A 80 30.02 19.19 13.88
CA SER A 80 31.08 19.81 13.07
C SER A 80 31.20 19.11 11.71
N ILE A 81 31.52 19.88 10.68
CA ILE A 81 31.68 19.41 9.30
C ILE A 81 32.93 19.99 8.66
N ASP A 82 33.48 19.25 7.69
CA ASP A 82 34.51 19.74 6.79
C ASP A 82 33.88 20.07 5.43
N TRP A 83 33.82 21.36 5.11
CA TRP A 83 33.20 21.90 3.91
C TRP A 83 33.96 21.58 2.62
N HIS A 84 35.22 21.10 2.71
CA HIS A 84 35.97 20.68 1.53
C HIS A 84 35.33 19.44 0.87
N TYR A 85 34.54 18.68 1.61
CA TYR A 85 33.85 17.48 1.13
C TYR A 85 32.38 17.79 0.82
N PRO A 86 31.86 17.38 -0.34
CA PRO A 86 30.44 17.51 -0.67
C PRO A 86 29.58 16.61 0.23
N LEU A 87 28.34 17.04 0.46
CA LEU A 87 27.29 16.22 1.05
C LEU A 87 26.46 15.59 -0.07
N SER A 88 25.95 14.40 0.18
CA SER A 88 25.10 13.65 -0.76
C SER A 88 23.78 13.31 -0.09
N LEU A 89 22.67 13.50 -0.80
CA LEU A 89 21.38 12.92 -0.45
C LEU A 89 21.06 11.87 -1.51
N SER A 90 20.72 10.65 -1.08
CA SER A 90 20.36 9.56 -1.98
C SER A 90 19.22 8.72 -1.42
N GLN A 91 18.44 8.10 -2.31
CA GLN A 91 17.42 7.14 -1.92
C GLN A 91 18.03 5.73 -1.86
N LYS A 92 18.40 5.30 -0.65
CA LYS A 92 18.92 3.94 -0.43
C LYS A 92 17.90 2.90 -0.90
N ASN A 93 18.34 1.94 -1.72
CA ASN A 93 17.53 0.86 -2.28
C ASN A 93 16.43 1.29 -3.28
N ALA A 94 16.43 2.53 -3.79
CA ALA A 94 15.53 2.91 -4.89
C ALA A 94 15.89 2.22 -6.21
N LEU A 95 17.18 1.89 -6.37
CA LEU A 95 17.77 1.20 -7.52
C LEU A 95 18.11 -0.25 -7.16
N VAL A 96 17.23 -0.96 -6.45
CA VAL A 96 17.39 -2.41 -6.30
C VAL A 96 17.04 -3.03 -7.64
N SER A 97 18.05 -3.58 -8.34
CA SER A 97 17.78 -4.57 -9.38
C SER A 97 16.95 -5.67 -8.74
N GLU A 98 15.77 -5.88 -9.25
CA GLU A 98 14.78 -6.71 -8.59
C GLU A 98 15.14 -8.18 -8.70
N GLU A 99 15.90 -8.67 -7.73
CA GLU A 99 15.93 -10.10 -7.48
C GLU A 99 14.49 -10.51 -7.15
N THR A 100 13.88 -11.29 -8.05
CA THR A 100 12.56 -11.89 -7.83
C THR A 100 12.71 -12.84 -6.65
N ASN A 101 12.16 -12.45 -5.50
CA ASN A 101 12.19 -13.27 -4.30
C ASN A 101 10.91 -14.10 -4.27
N TYR A 102 11.06 -15.42 -4.27
CA TYR A 102 9.97 -16.37 -4.18
C TYR A 102 9.75 -16.76 -2.71
N TYR A 103 8.49 -16.79 -2.30
CA TYR A 103 8.05 -17.19 -0.97
C TYR A 103 6.91 -18.21 -1.11
N ALA A 104 6.78 -19.14 -0.18
CA ALA A 104 5.76 -20.18 -0.27
C ALA A 104 5.04 -20.42 1.07
N ILE A 105 3.72 -20.47 1.00
CA ILE A 105 2.83 -21.02 2.04
C ILE A 105 1.89 -21.96 1.29
N LYS A 106 2.21 -23.27 1.25
CA LYS A 106 1.46 -24.24 0.42
C LYS A 106 -0.06 -24.17 0.69
N PRO A 107 -0.90 -24.18 -0.36
CA PRO A 107 -0.58 -24.35 -1.78
C PRO A 107 -0.22 -23.05 -2.52
N PHE A 108 -0.07 -21.93 -1.83
CA PHE A 108 0.21 -20.63 -2.44
C PHE A 108 1.71 -20.38 -2.58
N GLU A 109 2.07 -19.83 -3.73
CA GLU A 109 3.40 -19.26 -3.98
C GLU A 109 3.27 -17.77 -4.25
N PHE A 110 4.27 -17.02 -3.79
CA PHE A 110 4.30 -15.58 -3.83
C PHE A 110 5.62 -15.12 -4.43
N PHE A 111 5.58 -14.10 -5.27
CA PHE A 111 6.80 -13.36 -5.59
C PHE A 111 6.50 -11.88 -5.78
N VAL A 112 7.51 -11.07 -5.50
CA VAL A 112 7.45 -9.62 -5.70
C VAL A 112 8.34 -9.27 -6.87
N LYS A 113 7.77 -8.54 -7.82
CA LYS A 113 8.45 -7.91 -8.94
C LYS A 113 7.81 -6.56 -9.19
N ASP A 114 8.60 -5.51 -9.17
CA ASP A 114 8.26 -4.10 -9.28
C ASP A 114 7.40 -3.70 -8.07
N ASN A 115 6.36 -2.96 -8.34
CA ASN A 115 5.29 -2.68 -7.39
C ASN A 115 4.22 -3.78 -7.35
N LYS A 116 4.50 -4.97 -7.91
CA LYS A 116 3.52 -6.05 -8.04
C LYS A 116 3.85 -7.23 -7.14
N LEU A 117 2.83 -7.70 -6.43
CA LEU A 117 2.84 -8.98 -5.72
C LEU A 117 2.03 -9.98 -6.53
N TYR A 118 2.66 -11.10 -6.88
CA TYR A 118 2.05 -12.20 -7.60
C TYR A 118 1.69 -13.29 -6.60
N ILE A 119 0.48 -13.82 -6.71
CA ILE A 119 -0.03 -14.93 -5.90
C ILE A 119 -0.42 -16.05 -6.84
N HIS A 120 0.27 -17.17 -6.80
CA HIS A 120 -0.12 -18.38 -7.51
C HIS A 120 -1.31 -19.02 -6.80
N SER A 121 -2.44 -19.11 -7.50
CA SER A 121 -3.64 -19.79 -7.02
C SER A 121 -4.59 -20.16 -8.16
N ALA A 122 -5.04 -21.41 -8.18
CA ALA A 122 -6.07 -21.89 -9.09
C ALA A 122 -7.51 -21.54 -8.62
N GLU A 123 -7.67 -21.10 -7.38
CA GLU A 123 -8.97 -20.83 -6.76
C GLU A 123 -9.44 -19.40 -7.00
N ASN A 124 -10.75 -19.12 -6.90
CA ASN A 124 -11.25 -17.78 -7.18
C ASN A 124 -11.24 -16.87 -5.94
N ILE A 125 -10.94 -15.58 -6.15
CA ILE A 125 -11.16 -14.54 -5.14
C ILE A 125 -12.66 -14.33 -4.96
N GLN A 126 -13.13 -14.50 -3.72
CA GLN A 126 -14.49 -14.16 -3.31
C GLN A 126 -14.65 -12.65 -3.13
N ARG A 127 -13.64 -12.00 -2.52
CA ARG A 127 -13.62 -10.54 -2.28
C ARG A 127 -12.22 -10.05 -1.90
N SER A 128 -12.01 -8.75 -2.05
CA SER A 128 -10.85 -8.04 -1.52
C SER A 128 -11.23 -6.69 -0.92
N PHE A 129 -10.54 -6.28 0.15
CA PHE A 129 -10.76 -5.00 0.81
C PHE A 129 -9.52 -4.57 1.60
N VAL A 130 -9.49 -3.32 2.06
CA VAL A 130 -8.38 -2.76 2.86
C VAL A 130 -8.82 -2.54 4.29
N LEU A 131 -7.92 -2.82 5.24
CA LEU A 131 -8.04 -2.38 6.63
C LEU A 131 -6.98 -1.30 6.92
N PRO A 132 -7.34 -0.15 7.49
CA PRO A 132 -6.42 1.00 7.59
C PRO A 132 -5.37 0.88 8.70
N THR A 133 -5.60 0.08 9.75
CA THR A 133 -4.73 0.04 10.94
C THR A 133 -4.44 -1.40 11.40
N PRO A 134 -3.19 -1.91 11.27
CA PRO A 134 -2.20 -1.47 10.29
C PRO A 134 -2.74 -1.63 8.86
N TYR A 135 -2.18 -0.87 7.90
CA TYR A 135 -2.65 -0.85 6.51
C TYR A 135 -2.43 -2.21 5.85
N ARG A 136 -3.52 -2.90 5.53
CA ARG A 136 -3.50 -4.29 5.05
C ARG A 136 -4.49 -4.49 3.91
N ILE A 137 -4.07 -5.19 2.87
CA ILE A 137 -4.98 -5.75 1.86
C ILE A 137 -5.43 -7.12 2.36
N ILE A 138 -6.74 -7.35 2.37
CA ILE A 138 -7.37 -8.61 2.73
C ILE A 138 -7.97 -9.21 1.46
N ILE A 139 -7.65 -10.47 1.19
CA ILE A 139 -8.19 -11.22 0.05
C ILE A 139 -8.74 -12.53 0.58
N ASP A 140 -10.03 -12.77 0.34
CA ASP A 140 -10.67 -14.04 0.64
C ASP A 140 -10.74 -14.87 -0.65
N ILE A 141 -10.15 -16.08 -0.63
CA ILE A 141 -10.06 -17.00 -1.77
C ILE A 141 -10.78 -18.31 -1.44
N ASP A 142 -11.47 -18.91 -2.40
CA ASP A 142 -12.12 -20.22 -2.26
C ASP A 142 -11.17 -21.27 -1.67
N ARG A 143 -11.72 -22.13 -0.80
CA ARG A 143 -10.95 -23.17 -0.09
C ARG A 143 -11.42 -24.56 -0.46
N LYS A 144 -10.47 -25.45 -0.77
CA LYS A 144 -10.78 -26.85 -1.09
C LYS A 144 -10.66 -27.86 0.04
N THR A 145 -9.74 -27.75 1.02
CA THR A 145 -9.79 -28.66 2.21
C THR A 145 -8.71 -28.46 3.28
N GLN A 146 -7.52 -27.92 2.97
CA GLN A 146 -6.43 -27.88 3.96
C GLN A 146 -6.60 -26.72 4.95
N ASN A 147 -6.26 -26.93 6.23
CA ASN A 147 -6.15 -25.85 7.20
C ASN A 147 -4.73 -25.26 7.13
N ILE A 148 -4.66 -23.96 6.92
CA ILE A 148 -3.44 -23.17 6.81
C ILE A 148 -3.53 -22.01 7.80
N ASN A 149 -2.50 -21.86 8.63
CA ASN A 149 -2.28 -20.69 9.47
C ASN A 149 -0.78 -20.43 9.53
N GLN A 150 -0.28 -19.62 8.60
CA GLN A 150 1.15 -19.35 8.45
C GLN A 150 1.36 -17.89 8.05
N SER A 151 2.55 -17.38 8.35
CA SER A 151 2.96 -16.05 7.94
C SER A 151 4.42 -16.00 7.54
N ILE A 152 4.74 -15.15 6.57
CA ILE A 152 6.08 -14.91 6.05
C ILE A 152 6.36 -13.41 6.04
N ASP A 153 7.54 -13.02 6.50
CA ASP A 153 7.98 -11.63 6.40
C ASP A 153 8.68 -11.44 5.05
N ILE A 154 8.18 -10.50 4.25
CA ILE A 154 8.72 -10.21 2.91
C ILE A 154 9.82 -9.16 3.00
N SER A 155 9.62 -8.13 3.83
CA SER A 155 10.55 -7.02 4.04
C SER A 155 11.01 -6.35 2.73
N LYS A 156 10.09 -6.20 1.76
CA LYS A 156 10.32 -5.50 0.49
C LYS A 156 9.51 -4.21 0.44
N LYS A 157 9.89 -3.33 -0.49
CA LYS A 157 9.16 -2.10 -0.80
C LYS A 157 7.68 -2.44 -1.01
N TYR A 158 6.79 -1.67 -0.38
CA TYR A 158 5.34 -1.87 -0.36
C TYR A 158 4.85 -3.04 0.49
N TYR A 159 5.49 -4.21 0.41
CA TYR A 159 5.00 -5.45 1.00
C TYR A 159 5.86 -5.87 2.21
N SER A 160 5.32 -5.70 3.41
CA SER A 160 6.01 -6.04 4.66
C SER A 160 5.89 -7.51 5.02
N LYS A 161 4.66 -8.06 4.96
CA LYS A 161 4.33 -9.40 5.48
C LYS A 161 3.13 -10.00 4.76
N ILE A 162 3.12 -11.32 4.57
CA ILE A 162 1.93 -12.08 4.14
C ILE A 162 1.56 -13.07 5.24
N SER A 163 0.27 -13.14 5.58
CA SER A 163 -0.29 -14.15 6.46
C SER A 163 -1.48 -14.82 5.78
N ILE A 164 -1.60 -16.14 5.92
CA ILE A 164 -2.76 -16.89 5.43
C ILE A 164 -3.44 -17.52 6.63
N GLY A 165 -4.72 -17.22 6.80
CA GLY A 165 -5.59 -17.81 7.81
C GLY A 165 -6.72 -18.60 7.17
N THR A 166 -7.15 -19.66 7.82
CA THR A 166 -8.27 -20.47 7.36
C THR A 166 -9.57 -20.04 8.02
N HIS A 167 -10.59 -19.83 7.20
CA HIS A 167 -11.97 -19.61 7.63
C HIS A 167 -12.87 -20.76 7.13
N GLN A 168 -14.17 -20.71 7.45
CA GLN A 168 -15.10 -21.80 7.14
C GLN A 168 -15.08 -22.20 5.65
N ASN A 169 -15.23 -21.23 4.75
CA ASN A 169 -15.39 -21.49 3.31
C ASN A 169 -14.29 -20.86 2.43
N PHE A 170 -13.29 -20.20 3.03
CA PHE A 170 -12.25 -19.48 2.31
C PHE A 170 -10.93 -19.45 3.08
N TYR A 171 -9.84 -19.24 2.35
CA TYR A 171 -8.58 -18.75 2.91
C TYR A 171 -8.59 -17.23 2.91
N ARG A 172 -8.12 -16.62 4.01
CA ARG A 172 -7.89 -15.19 4.10
C ARG A 172 -6.41 -14.92 3.99
N ILE A 173 -6.01 -14.33 2.88
CA ILE A 173 -4.66 -13.80 2.67
C ILE A 173 -4.65 -12.36 3.17
N VAL A 174 -3.73 -12.06 4.08
CA VAL A 174 -3.51 -10.75 4.68
C VAL A 174 -2.15 -10.26 4.24
N ILE A 175 -2.13 -9.21 3.44
CA ILE A 175 -0.89 -8.58 2.95
C ILE A 175 -0.73 -7.28 3.71
N THR A 176 0.31 -7.19 4.53
CA THR A 176 0.63 -6.00 5.32
C THR A 176 1.50 -5.08 4.49
N LEU A 177 1.07 -3.82 4.37
CA LEU A 177 1.76 -2.81 3.57
C LEU A 177 2.62 -1.91 4.48
N ASP A 178 3.73 -1.39 3.95
CA ASP A 178 4.60 -0.43 4.65
C ASP A 178 4.05 1.02 4.64
N GLY A 179 2.96 1.24 3.91
CA GLY A 179 2.32 2.54 3.73
C GLY A 179 0.87 2.41 3.24
N GLN A 180 0.22 3.56 3.04
CA GLN A 180 -1.14 3.63 2.52
C GLN A 180 -1.07 3.70 0.99
N TYR A 181 -1.59 2.68 0.30
CA TYR A 181 -1.55 2.60 -1.16
C TYR A 181 -2.90 2.22 -1.71
N ARG A 182 -3.20 2.67 -2.94
CA ARG A 182 -4.29 2.04 -3.69
C ARG A 182 -3.78 0.74 -4.26
N TYR A 183 -4.67 -0.22 -4.40
CA TYR A 183 -4.34 -1.50 -5.01
C TYR A 183 -5.34 -1.84 -6.12
N LYS A 184 -4.84 -2.59 -7.10
CA LYS A 184 -5.64 -3.24 -8.13
C LYS A 184 -5.26 -4.71 -8.16
N ILE A 185 -6.24 -5.58 -8.34
CA ILE A 185 -6.02 -7.01 -8.57
C ILE A 185 -6.38 -7.32 -10.03
N ASP A 186 -5.42 -7.88 -10.75
CA ASP A 186 -5.62 -8.49 -12.07
C ASP A 186 -5.42 -10.00 -11.97
N LYS A 187 -5.99 -10.78 -12.91
CA LYS A 187 -5.78 -12.23 -13.01
C LYS A 187 -5.16 -12.55 -14.37
N GLU A 188 -4.01 -13.21 -14.36
CA GLU A 188 -3.32 -13.71 -15.55
C GLU A 188 -2.95 -15.17 -15.29
N ASP A 189 -3.47 -16.08 -16.11
CA ASP A 189 -3.33 -17.53 -15.93
C ASP A 189 -3.70 -18.00 -14.50
N GLU A 190 -2.75 -18.62 -13.79
CA GLU A 190 -2.91 -19.07 -12.40
C GLU A 190 -2.39 -18.05 -11.39
N TYR A 191 -2.17 -16.80 -11.79
CA TYR A 191 -1.68 -15.74 -10.92
C TYR A 191 -2.70 -14.65 -10.69
N TYR A 192 -2.86 -14.26 -9.43
CA TYR A 192 -3.41 -12.97 -9.05
C TYR A 192 -2.29 -11.96 -8.90
N ILE A 193 -2.40 -10.84 -9.60
CA ILE A 193 -1.39 -9.78 -9.65
C ILE A 193 -1.93 -8.57 -8.91
N ILE A 194 -1.32 -8.27 -7.78
CA ILE A 194 -1.66 -7.13 -6.94
C ILE A 194 -0.70 -6.02 -7.28
N SER A 195 -1.20 -4.95 -7.88
CA SER A 195 -0.41 -3.75 -8.18
C SER A 195 -0.75 -2.67 -7.17
N VAL A 196 0.26 -2.11 -6.50
CA VAL A 196 0.07 -0.94 -5.63
C VAL A 196 0.50 0.36 -6.31
N LYS A 197 -0.22 1.45 -6.01
CA LYS A 197 0.01 2.80 -6.52
C LYS A 197 -0.02 3.82 -5.38
#